data_AF-R4W7I1-F1
#
_entry.id   AF-R4W7I1-F1
#
_cell.length_a   1.000
_cell.length_b   1.000
_cell.length_c   1.000
_cell.angle_alpha   90.00
_cell.angle_beta   90.00
_cell.angle_gamma   90.00
#
_symmetry.space_group_name_H-M   'P 1'
#
loop_
_entity.id
_entity.type
_entity.pdbx_description
1 polymer ?
#
loop_
_entity_poly.entity_id
_entity_poly.type
_entity_poly.pdbx_seq_one_letter_code
_entity_poly.pdbx_strand_id
1 'polypeptide(L)'
;MTEPTDAERAAFEAGIKFGALYHQFAGTPVSPESAESLATAMAESIENQPFCENVEVQPLEERIERAVAGLNPLDETADPASSDAGSESPDAGPLDAEEPAGDATDEADYTELTGTLFDAIVEVERADTKVRAEMATEGDYPLMSLVDVERE
;
A
#
# COMPACT_ATOMS: atom_id res chain seq x y z
N MET A 1 4.73 20.18 -31.83
CA MET A 1 4.65 19.30 -30.65
C MET A 1 5.04 17.91 -31.12
N THR A 2 5.89 17.22 -30.37
CA THR A 2 6.29 15.84 -30.67
C THR A 2 5.32 14.89 -30.00
N GLU A 3 4.95 13.81 -30.66
CA GLU A 3 4.13 12.76 -30.04
C GLU A 3 4.94 12.00 -28.98
N PRO A 4 4.31 11.52 -27.88
CA PRO A 4 5.01 10.72 -26.89
C PRO A 4 5.49 9.40 -27.49
N THR A 5 6.73 9.03 -27.17
CA THR A 5 7.35 7.73 -27.45
C THR A 5 6.61 6.59 -26.74
N ASP A 6 6.80 5.35 -27.20
CA ASP A 6 6.17 4.21 -26.55
C ASP A 6 6.65 4.00 -25.11
N ALA A 7 7.91 4.29 -24.82
CA ALA A 7 8.45 4.29 -23.44
C ALA A 7 7.77 5.33 -22.54
N GLU A 8 7.54 6.57 -23.03
CA GLU A 8 6.83 7.59 -22.25
C GLU A 8 5.38 7.17 -21.98
N ARG A 9 4.73 6.52 -22.96
CA ARG A 9 3.36 6.03 -22.79
C ARG A 9 3.31 4.81 -21.86
N ALA A 10 4.24 3.87 -21.98
CA ALA A 10 4.33 2.70 -21.09
C ALA A 10 4.58 3.13 -19.63
N ALA A 11 5.51 4.08 -19.40
CA ALA A 11 5.73 4.65 -18.07
C ALA A 11 4.49 5.39 -17.53
N PHE A 12 3.77 6.11 -18.39
CA PHE A 12 2.51 6.76 -18.01
C PHE A 12 1.43 5.74 -17.59
N GLU A 13 1.31 4.64 -18.32
CA GLU A 13 0.40 3.53 -17.99
C GLU A 13 0.79 2.83 -16.68
N ALA A 14 2.08 2.68 -16.38
CA ALA A 14 2.53 2.18 -15.08
C ALA A 14 2.12 3.13 -13.94
N GLY A 15 2.26 4.45 -14.14
CA GLY A 15 1.80 5.45 -13.19
C GLY A 15 0.28 5.41 -12.94
N ILE A 16 -0.53 5.20 -13.99
CA ILE A 16 -1.98 5.00 -13.85
C ILE A 16 -2.28 3.79 -12.96
N LYS A 17 -1.59 2.66 -13.21
CA LYS A 17 -1.81 1.41 -12.47
C LYS A 17 -1.45 1.55 -11.00
N PHE A 18 -0.32 2.18 -10.67
CA PHE A 18 0.04 2.43 -9.28
C PHE A 18 -0.91 3.42 -8.59
N GLY A 19 -1.36 4.46 -9.30
CA GLY A 19 -2.36 5.38 -8.77
C GLY A 19 -3.68 4.66 -8.44
N ALA A 20 -4.12 3.76 -9.32
CA ALA A 20 -5.29 2.92 -9.08
C ALA A 20 -5.06 1.92 -7.93
N LEU A 21 -3.95 1.18 -7.93
CA LEU A 21 -3.58 0.22 -6.89
C LEU A 21 -3.56 0.89 -5.51
N TYR A 22 -2.91 2.03 -5.39
CA TYR A 22 -2.80 2.73 -4.11
C TYR A 22 -4.17 3.24 -3.64
N HIS A 23 -4.86 4.04 -4.47
CA HIS A 23 -6.06 4.73 -4.03
C HIS A 23 -7.31 3.84 -3.95
N GLN A 24 -7.34 2.72 -4.68
CA GLN A 24 -8.47 1.78 -4.62
C GLN A 24 -8.45 0.96 -3.34
N PHE A 25 -7.27 0.62 -2.81
CA PHE A 25 -7.11 -0.31 -1.70
C PHE A 25 -6.67 0.34 -0.39
N ALA A 26 -6.19 1.58 -0.40
CA ALA A 26 -5.90 2.32 0.83
C ALA A 26 -7.13 2.37 1.76
N GLY A 27 -6.93 2.04 3.04
CA GLY A 27 -8.01 1.96 4.03
C GLY A 27 -8.73 0.60 4.09
N THR A 28 -8.37 -0.36 3.24
CA THR A 28 -8.97 -1.70 3.30
C THR A 28 -8.54 -2.42 4.59
N PRO A 29 -9.47 -2.98 5.38
CA PRO A 29 -9.11 -3.81 6.53
C PRO A 29 -8.21 -4.98 6.14
N VAL A 30 -7.11 -5.17 6.87
CA VAL A 30 -6.13 -6.23 6.64
C VAL A 30 -5.59 -6.77 7.96
N SER A 31 -5.50 -8.10 8.06
CA SER A 31 -4.80 -8.83 9.12
C SER A 31 -3.75 -9.77 8.51
N PRO A 32 -2.84 -10.36 9.31
CA PRO A 32 -1.90 -11.36 8.80
C PRO A 32 -2.58 -12.53 8.09
N GLU A 33 -3.77 -12.93 8.56
CA GLU A 33 -4.54 -14.01 7.95
C GLU A 33 -5.14 -13.64 6.58
N SER A 34 -5.50 -12.36 6.38
CA SER A 34 -6.14 -11.91 5.13
C SER A 34 -5.14 -11.34 4.11
N ALA A 35 -3.93 -10.99 4.53
CA ALA A 35 -2.95 -10.23 3.75
C ALA A 35 -2.66 -10.86 2.37
N GLU A 36 -2.36 -12.15 2.33
CA GLU A 36 -2.08 -12.90 1.09
C GLU A 36 -3.28 -12.90 0.12
N SER A 37 -4.48 -13.13 0.66
CA SER A 37 -5.69 -13.14 -0.17
C SER A 37 -6.02 -11.76 -0.74
N LEU A 38 -5.79 -10.70 0.05
CA LEU A 38 -5.97 -9.32 -0.37
C LEU A 38 -4.94 -8.93 -1.43
N ALA A 39 -3.67 -9.25 -1.24
CA ALA A 39 -2.61 -9.01 -2.21
C ALA A 39 -2.90 -9.68 -3.56
N THR A 40 -3.40 -10.92 -3.55
CA THR A 40 -3.83 -11.62 -4.76
C THR A 40 -4.97 -10.86 -5.47
N ALA A 41 -6.01 -10.48 -4.73
CA ALA A 41 -7.14 -9.74 -5.29
C ALA A 41 -6.74 -8.36 -5.84
N MET A 42 -5.78 -7.69 -5.19
CA MET A 42 -5.19 -6.44 -5.65
C MET A 42 -4.50 -6.63 -6.99
N ALA A 43 -3.59 -7.60 -7.10
CA ALA A 43 -2.88 -7.92 -8.34
C ALA A 43 -3.84 -8.21 -9.49
N GLU A 44 -4.76 -9.18 -9.29
CA GLU A 44 -5.74 -9.56 -10.32
C GLU A 44 -6.63 -8.38 -10.74
N SER A 45 -7.00 -7.49 -9.80
CA SER A 45 -7.78 -6.30 -10.12
C SER A 45 -7.02 -5.32 -11.01
N ILE A 46 -5.71 -5.14 -10.82
CA ILE A 46 -4.91 -4.19 -11.60
C ILE A 46 -4.51 -4.80 -12.95
N GLU A 47 -4.27 -6.11 -13.04
CA GLU A 47 -3.99 -6.81 -14.30
C GLU A 47 -5.11 -6.68 -15.34
N ASN A 48 -6.35 -6.46 -14.89
CA ASN A 48 -7.47 -6.18 -15.79
C ASN A 48 -7.36 -4.84 -16.54
N GLN A 49 -6.42 -3.96 -16.18
CA GLN A 49 -6.21 -2.67 -16.85
C GLN A 49 -5.46 -2.83 -18.18
N PRO A 50 -5.67 -1.92 -19.16
CA PRO A 50 -5.00 -1.98 -20.45
C PRO A 50 -3.47 -2.02 -20.34
N PHE A 51 -2.82 -2.79 -21.22
CA PHE A 51 -1.36 -2.90 -21.35
C PHE A 51 -0.64 -3.48 -20.11
N CYS A 52 -1.38 -4.01 -19.14
CA CYS A 52 -0.80 -4.71 -18.00
C CYS A 52 -0.35 -6.11 -18.42
N GLU A 53 0.91 -6.44 -18.21
CA GLU A 53 1.43 -7.78 -18.45
C GLU A 53 1.40 -8.62 -17.17
N ASN A 54 1.84 -8.03 -16.06
CA ASN A 54 1.97 -8.70 -14.76
C ASN A 54 1.86 -7.67 -13.64
N VAL A 55 1.24 -8.07 -12.52
CA VAL A 55 1.26 -7.31 -11.27
C VAL A 55 1.59 -8.24 -10.13
N GLU A 56 2.58 -7.86 -9.33
CA GLU A 56 2.90 -8.55 -8.09
C GLU A 56 2.62 -7.59 -6.94
N VAL A 57 1.92 -8.07 -5.92
CA VAL A 57 1.70 -7.35 -4.66
C VAL A 57 2.23 -8.25 -3.55
N GLN A 58 3.19 -7.74 -2.79
CA GLN A 58 3.82 -8.47 -1.69
C GLN A 58 3.43 -7.82 -0.36
N PRO A 59 2.60 -8.47 0.47
CA PRO A 59 2.31 -7.97 1.80
C PRO A 59 3.58 -8.06 2.67
N LEU A 60 3.80 -7.01 3.48
CA LEU A 60 4.91 -6.97 4.43
C LEU A 60 4.40 -7.48 5.79
N GLU A 61 4.37 -8.80 5.95
CA GLU A 61 3.76 -9.49 7.11
C GLU A 61 4.19 -8.90 8.47
N GLU A 62 5.50 -8.73 8.70
CA GLU A 62 6.01 -8.15 9.95
C GLU A 62 5.47 -6.74 10.22
N ARG A 63 5.29 -5.94 9.16
CA ARG A 63 4.74 -4.57 9.28
C ARG A 63 3.24 -4.61 9.58
N ILE A 64 2.51 -5.55 8.97
CA ILE A 64 1.09 -5.77 9.24
C ILE A 64 0.89 -6.23 10.69
N GLU A 65 1.68 -7.19 11.16
CA GLU A 65 1.65 -7.67 12.56
C GLU A 65 1.91 -6.53 13.56
N ARG A 66 2.93 -5.70 13.30
CA ARG A 66 3.20 -4.52 14.13
C ARG A 66 2.02 -3.54 14.14
N ALA A 67 1.45 -3.25 12.98
CA ALA A 67 0.32 -2.34 12.85
C ALA A 67 -0.90 -2.84 13.63
N VAL A 68 -1.22 -4.13 13.54
CA VAL A 68 -2.30 -4.78 14.31
C VAL A 68 -2.04 -4.69 15.81
N ALA A 69 -0.77 -4.78 16.24
CA ALA A 69 -0.38 -4.59 17.64
C ALA A 69 -0.33 -3.11 18.09
N GLY A 70 -0.76 -2.16 17.26
CA GLY A 70 -0.73 -0.72 17.56
C GLY A 70 0.68 -0.10 17.54
N LEU A 71 1.68 -0.80 16.98
CA LEU A 71 3.06 -0.35 16.87
C LEU A 71 3.30 0.37 15.54
N ASN A 72 4.30 1.24 15.50
CA ASN A 72 4.73 1.87 14.25
C ASN A 72 5.31 0.80 13.29
N PRO A 73 4.71 0.58 12.10
CA PRO A 73 5.17 -0.46 11.17
C PRO A 73 6.57 -0.21 10.60
N LEU A 74 7.04 1.05 10.62
CA LEU A 74 8.33 1.45 10.09
C LEU A 74 9.45 1.49 11.15
N ASP A 75 9.11 1.28 12.42
CA ASP A 75 10.12 1.21 13.49
C ASP A 75 10.72 -0.19 13.56
N GLU A 76 11.80 -0.41 12.82
CA GLU A 76 12.54 -1.67 12.80
C GLU A 76 13.29 -1.95 14.11
N THR A 77 13.39 -0.95 15.01
CA THR A 77 14.17 -1.04 16.25
C THR A 77 13.33 -1.30 17.49
N ALA A 78 12.02 -1.09 17.41
CA ALA A 78 11.09 -1.34 18.49
C ALA A 78 10.93 -2.85 18.74
N ASP A 79 11.24 -3.28 19.97
CA ASP A 79 10.93 -4.64 20.43
C ASP A 79 9.42 -4.71 20.70
N PRO A 80 8.64 -5.56 19.98
CA PRO A 80 7.20 -5.65 20.16
C PRO A 80 6.80 -6.13 21.56
N ALA A 81 7.72 -6.74 22.31
CA ALA A 81 7.50 -7.15 23.69
C ALA A 81 7.79 -6.05 24.73
N SER A 82 8.18 -4.84 24.30
CA SER A 82 8.62 -3.74 25.19
C SER A 82 7.59 -2.62 25.40
N SER A 83 6.35 -2.77 24.93
CA SER A 83 5.33 -1.72 25.00
C SER A 83 4.96 -1.36 26.45
N ASP A 84 5.57 -0.28 26.95
CA ASP A 84 4.98 0.56 27.98
C ASP A 84 3.88 1.38 27.28
N ALA A 85 2.63 0.94 27.42
CA ALA A 85 1.46 1.62 26.88
C ALA A 85 1.25 2.96 27.62
N GLY A 86 2.01 3.97 27.20
CA GLY A 86 1.85 5.35 27.66
C GLY A 86 0.57 5.96 27.09
N SER A 87 -0.51 5.91 27.87
CA SER A 87 -1.75 6.62 27.56
C SER A 87 -1.58 8.12 27.85
N GLU A 88 -1.15 8.89 26.84
CA GLU A 88 -1.28 10.34 26.91
C GLU A 88 -2.71 10.75 26.50
N SER A 89 -3.51 11.13 27.49
CA SER A 89 -4.86 11.69 27.29
C SER A 89 -4.77 13.12 26.77
N PRO A 90 -5.45 13.49 25.67
CA PRO A 90 -5.59 14.89 25.30
C PRO A 90 -6.73 15.54 26.10
N ASP A 91 -6.42 16.71 26.66
CA ASP A 91 -7.33 17.64 27.34
C ASP A 91 -8.48 18.07 26.40
N ALA A 92 -9.71 17.67 26.70
CA ALA A 92 -10.89 17.97 25.93
C ALA A 92 -11.59 19.24 26.45
N GLY A 93 -11.61 20.30 25.62
CA GLY A 93 -12.49 21.46 25.78
C GLY A 93 -13.98 21.09 25.58
N PRO A 94 -14.93 21.98 25.92
CA PRO A 94 -16.33 21.62 26.04
C PRO A 94 -16.99 21.30 24.70
N LEU A 95 -17.72 20.18 24.69
CA LEU A 95 -18.37 19.49 23.57
C LEU A 95 -19.82 19.99 23.36
N ASP A 96 -20.21 20.18 22.09
CA ASP A 96 -21.61 20.19 21.64
C ASP A 96 -21.69 19.45 20.29
N ALA A 97 -21.78 18.12 20.35
CA ALA A 97 -22.36 17.22 19.36
C ALA A 97 -22.37 15.81 19.98
N GLU A 98 -23.55 15.25 20.21
CA GLU A 98 -23.67 13.87 20.70
C GLU A 98 -23.35 12.88 19.57
N GLU A 99 -22.08 12.47 19.49
CA GLU A 99 -21.67 11.25 18.80
C GLU A 99 -22.17 10.05 19.64
N PRO A 100 -22.81 9.03 19.03
CA PRO A 100 -23.16 7.83 19.78
C PRO A 100 -21.87 7.14 20.21
N ALA A 101 -21.64 7.08 21.52
CA ALA A 101 -20.56 6.31 22.13
C ALA A 101 -20.75 4.83 21.77
N GLY A 102 -20.08 4.39 20.71
CA GLY A 102 -19.85 2.99 20.43
C GLY A 102 -18.92 2.44 21.49
N ASP A 103 -19.42 1.51 22.29
CA ASP A 103 -18.61 0.67 23.16
C ASP A 103 -17.83 -0.31 22.28
N ALA A 104 -16.57 0.01 21.98
CA ALA A 104 -15.66 -0.85 21.25
C ALA A 104 -14.35 -0.97 22.03
N THR A 105 -14.41 -1.69 23.15
CA THR A 105 -13.20 -2.30 23.73
C THR A 105 -13.06 -3.73 23.20
N ASP A 106 -12.93 -3.87 21.89
CA ASP A 106 -12.23 -4.99 21.27
C ASP A 106 -11.14 -4.31 20.45
N GLU A 107 -9.88 -4.41 20.90
CA GLU A 107 -8.74 -4.08 20.03
C GLU A 107 -8.93 -4.91 18.76
N ALA A 108 -9.16 -4.25 17.62
CA ALA A 108 -9.48 -4.95 16.39
C ALA A 108 -8.28 -5.80 15.95
N ASP A 109 -8.50 -7.08 15.62
CA ASP A 109 -7.46 -8.01 15.13
C ASP A 109 -6.96 -7.66 13.69
N TYR A 110 -7.17 -6.42 13.24
CA TYR A 110 -6.83 -5.94 11.91
C TYR A 110 -6.39 -4.46 11.96
N THR A 111 -5.65 -4.05 10.94
CA THR A 111 -5.31 -2.65 10.66
C THR A 111 -5.91 -2.23 9.31
N GLU A 112 -5.82 -0.95 8.97
CA GLU A 112 -6.09 -0.48 7.61
C GLU A 112 -4.83 -0.60 6.73
N LEU A 113 -5.01 -1.04 5.49
CA LEU A 113 -3.94 -1.12 4.51
C LEU A 113 -3.44 0.29 4.15
N THR A 114 -2.15 0.54 4.38
CA THR A 114 -1.43 1.72 3.92
C THR A 114 -0.33 1.30 2.93
N GLY A 115 0.17 2.23 2.12
CA GLY A 115 1.23 1.93 1.16
C GLY A 115 2.57 1.50 1.78
N THR A 116 2.72 1.58 3.10
CA THR A 116 3.91 1.10 3.83
C THR A 116 3.80 -0.36 4.25
N LEU A 117 2.64 -1.00 4.04
CA LEU A 117 2.38 -2.38 4.45
C LEU A 117 2.50 -3.39 3.30
N PHE A 118 2.81 -2.94 2.09
CA PHE A 118 3.05 -3.81 0.95
C PHE A 118 4.02 -3.16 -0.03
N ASP A 119 4.73 -4.00 -0.76
CA ASP A 119 5.47 -3.61 -1.96
C ASP A 119 4.72 -4.10 -3.20
N ALA A 120 4.95 -3.47 -4.35
CA ALA A 120 4.32 -3.90 -5.59
C ALA A 120 5.24 -3.75 -6.80
N ILE A 121 5.10 -4.65 -7.77
CA ILE A 121 5.73 -4.57 -9.09
C ILE A 121 4.62 -4.50 -10.13
N VAL A 122 4.79 -3.64 -11.13
CA VAL A 122 3.91 -3.54 -12.28
C VAL A 122 4.76 -3.62 -13.54
N GLU A 123 4.43 -4.58 -14.40
CA GLU A 123 5.00 -4.70 -15.74
C GLU A 123 3.98 -4.25 -16.78
N VAL A 124 4.40 -3.34 -17.65
CA VAL A 124 3.58 -2.80 -18.73
C VAL A 124 4.27 -3.05 -20.05
N GLU A 125 3.54 -3.65 -20.99
CA GLU A 125 4.00 -3.84 -22.36
C GLU A 125 3.15 -2.98 -23.31
N ARG A 126 3.81 -2.16 -24.11
CA ARG A 126 3.14 -1.30 -25.08
C ARG A 126 3.96 -1.20 -26.37
N ALA A 127 3.40 -1.76 -27.45
CA ALA A 127 4.15 -1.98 -28.69
C ALA A 127 5.44 -2.74 -28.38
N ASP A 128 6.58 -2.34 -28.94
CA ASP A 128 7.87 -3.02 -28.76
C ASP A 128 8.64 -2.49 -27.52
N THR A 129 7.92 -2.03 -26.48
CA THR A 129 8.52 -1.51 -25.25
C THR A 129 7.86 -2.13 -24.03
N LYS A 130 8.69 -2.76 -23.19
CA LYS A 130 8.30 -3.27 -21.88
C LYS A 130 8.93 -2.40 -20.80
N VAL A 131 8.16 -2.07 -19.77
CA VAL A 131 8.66 -1.37 -18.59
C VAL A 131 8.35 -2.16 -17.34
N ARG A 132 9.33 -2.24 -16.44
CA ARG A 132 9.15 -2.73 -15.09
C ARG A 132 9.24 -1.54 -14.15
N ALA A 133 8.24 -1.39 -13.31
CA ALA A 133 8.19 -0.36 -12.29
C ALA A 133 7.83 -0.99 -10.93
N GLU A 134 8.27 -0.35 -9.86
CA GLU A 134 8.06 -0.84 -8.50
C GLU A 134 7.49 0.26 -7.62
N MET A 135 6.77 -0.16 -6.57
CA MET A 135 6.44 0.64 -5.42
C MET A 135 7.05 -0.04 -4.20
N ALA A 136 7.96 0.66 -3.53
CA ALA A 136 8.61 0.19 -2.32
C ALA A 136 8.73 1.34 -1.31
N THR A 137 8.76 1.01 -0.02
CA THR A 137 8.92 2.04 1.02
C THR A 137 10.37 2.52 1.10
N GLU A 138 10.61 3.80 0.84
CA GLU A 138 11.87 4.49 1.09
C GLU A 138 11.72 5.44 2.27
N GLY A 139 12.35 5.11 3.40
CA GLY A 139 12.17 5.87 4.65
C GLY A 139 10.72 5.76 5.13
N ASP A 140 10.00 6.88 5.12
CA ASP A 140 8.58 6.99 5.49
C ASP A 140 7.62 7.10 4.30
N TYR A 141 8.12 6.95 3.07
CA TYR A 141 7.37 7.21 1.85
C TYR A 141 7.28 5.99 0.92
N PRO A 142 6.08 5.56 0.47
CA PRO A 142 5.93 4.54 -0.55
C PRO A 142 6.27 5.13 -1.93
N LEU A 143 7.53 4.98 -2.34
CA LEU A 143 8.02 5.55 -3.59
C LEU A 143 7.67 4.64 -4.76
N MET A 144 7.09 5.23 -5.81
CA MET A 144 6.87 4.57 -7.10
C MET A 144 7.99 4.96 -8.06
N SER A 145 8.69 4.00 -8.65
CA SER A 145 9.80 4.25 -9.56
C SER A 145 9.84 3.28 -10.74
N LEU A 146 10.32 3.77 -11.87
CA LEU A 146 10.65 2.95 -13.04
C LEU A 146 12.01 2.30 -12.80
N VAL A 147 12.10 0.97 -12.89
CA VAL A 147 13.32 0.23 -12.58
C VAL A 147 13.98 -0.40 -13.79
N ASP A 148 13.20 -0.70 -14.84
CA ASP A 148 13.74 -1.17 -16.11
C ASP A 148 12.90 -0.75 -17.31
N VAL A 149 13.56 -0.57 -18.46
CA VAL A 149 12.92 -0.23 -19.75
C VAL A 149 13.60 -1.01 -20.87
N GLU A 150 12.91 -2.03 -21.36
CA GLU A 150 13.33 -2.86 -22.47
C GLU A 150 12.69 -2.37 -23.77
N ARG A 151 13.47 -2.35 -24.86
CA ARG A 151 13.01 -1.98 -26.19
C ARG A 151 13.47 -3.06 -27.18
N GLU A 152 12.54 -3.63 -27.92
CA GLU A 152 12.84 -4.61 -28.99
C GLU A 152 13.05 -3.95 -30.36
#